data_AF-A0A972LJ96-F1
#
_entry.id   AF-A0A972LJ96-F1
#
_cell.length_a   1.000
_cell.length_b   1.000
_cell.length_c   1.000
_cell.angle_alpha   90.00
_cell.angle_beta   90.00
_cell.angle_gamma   90.00
#
_symmetry.space_group_name_H-M   'P 1'
#
loop_
_entity.id
_entity.type
_entity.pdbx_description
1 polymer ?
#
loop_
_entity_poly.entity_id
_entity_poly.type
_entity_poly.pdbx_seq_one_letter_code
_entity_poly.pdbx_strand_id
1 'polypeptide(L)'
;MFIDNRHTFRFFIILWVLFIVVVTTGKFTEASEQTATGTTAEDIFFKTPGTISGPPAPTLNYPRDYDGKGITDNRSILWVIIQQHFFLGSFILGVPMMAWILEILSYLRRKSSPANAKKHDGYAHEFMRIALPFYPLTIVFGFALLGAFIFLYAEFSRYMSSIFKPVLYFYILIFFIENVLLYAYTRTWDRWKEGRAKWKHMALGGATCLNGLIIIYLANALMAFMMSPAGVDSEGHYLGNLWNAINTPLWNPLNIHRILASIMFSGAVIAAYAAYQMITTRNPEKRAHYDEMGHVSIMISIVNLFILPFAGYWFAKEIFIYSQRMGVTLMGGKLSWPFVMQAMLIGLIFMTVTYYLWQGTRRMQGSERYQHLVKYTMIILAAAFLIWATPHTIPATPSEIDAMGGARHPVVGYYGTMAAKNTAINTMILSFGLCYIIFHRCNKKMSITWAKWGNLVMILLFAGAEAFVIFVGVYGFFIPANVRVNLAFPQFIVTMVALCGGMILNWVMLRKAKLIGPVQWGKLSTSGAFALFFLAVFISTTMVLMGYIRSSVRLEWHVTGILKDDTPWATTPSLTYAVGMVLFNVLVFWVITTFIFWLGNRKGIQTFAMKTGTISPGNTNNAPEKSPSS
;
A
#
# COMPACT_ATOMS: atom_id res chain seq x y z
N MET A 1 -26.18 -2.85 8.70
CA MET A 1 -26.38 -2.00 9.88
C MET A 1 -25.90 -0.56 9.61
N PHE A 2 -26.45 0.10 8.60
CA PHE A 2 -26.11 1.48 8.27
C PHE A 2 -27.37 2.15 7.73
N ILE A 3 -27.90 3.11 8.50
CA ILE A 3 -28.92 4.16 8.23
C ILE A 3 -29.54 4.55 9.59
N ASP A 4 -29.05 5.64 10.17
CA ASP A 4 -29.77 6.79 10.76
C ASP A 4 -28.76 7.67 11.52
N ASN A 5 -28.72 8.96 11.23
CA ASN A 5 -27.70 9.92 11.69
C ASN A 5 -27.59 9.98 13.22
N ARG A 6 -28.68 9.75 13.95
CA ARG A 6 -28.68 9.75 15.42
C ARG A 6 -28.10 8.47 16.01
N HIS A 7 -28.38 7.32 15.41
CA HIS A 7 -27.92 6.03 15.90
C HIS A 7 -26.42 5.83 15.66
N THR A 8 -25.90 6.28 14.52
CA THR A 8 -24.47 6.22 14.22
C THR A 8 -23.66 7.13 15.15
N PHE A 9 -24.12 8.37 15.39
CA PHE A 9 -23.45 9.29 16.31
C PHE A 9 -23.50 8.79 17.76
N ARG A 10 -24.64 8.25 18.22
CA ARG A 10 -24.76 7.61 19.54
C ARG A 10 -23.86 6.39 19.67
N PHE A 11 -23.78 5.55 18.65
CA PHE A 11 -22.87 4.40 18.62
C PHE A 11 -21.41 4.83 18.74
N PHE A 12 -21.00 5.90 18.04
CA PHE A 12 -19.66 6.47 18.19
C PHE A 12 -19.42 7.02 19.60
N ILE A 13 -20.37 7.76 20.17
CA ILE A 13 -20.26 8.24 21.56
C ILE A 13 -20.12 7.06 22.53
N ILE A 14 -20.90 6.00 22.38
CA ILE A 14 -20.82 4.80 23.23
C ILE A 14 -19.45 4.13 23.11
N LEU A 15 -18.92 3.97 21.90
CA LEU A 15 -17.56 3.45 21.68
C LEU A 15 -16.49 4.34 22.33
N TRP A 16 -16.65 5.67 22.26
CA TRP A 16 -15.73 6.62 22.89
C TRP A 16 -15.84 6.62 24.42
N VAL A 17 -17.05 6.47 24.98
CA VAL A 17 -17.23 6.31 26.43
C VAL A 17 -16.59 5.01 26.88
N LEU A 18 -16.78 3.91 26.14
CA LEU A 18 -16.10 2.63 26.39
C LEU A 18 -14.58 2.77 26.27
N PHE A 19 -14.07 3.56 25.33
CA PHE A 19 -12.64 3.88 25.22
C PHE A 19 -12.11 4.57 26.46
N ILE A 20 -12.76 5.66 26.86
CA ILE A 20 -12.35 6.46 28.00
C ILE A 20 -12.39 5.58 29.25
N VAL A 21 -13.43 4.77 29.42
CA VAL A 21 -13.50 3.77 30.49
C VAL A 21 -12.32 2.81 30.42
N VAL A 22 -12.06 2.14 29.29
CA VAL A 22 -10.93 1.20 29.16
C VAL A 22 -9.57 1.85 29.41
N VAL A 23 -9.37 3.10 28.96
CA VAL A 23 -8.12 3.85 29.18
C VAL A 23 -7.98 4.31 30.64
N THR A 24 -9.08 4.67 31.30
CA THR A 24 -9.09 5.15 32.70
C THR A 24 -9.13 4.02 33.73
N THR A 25 -9.74 2.88 33.40
CA THR A 25 -9.76 1.65 34.22
C THR A 25 -8.60 0.72 33.89
N GLY A 26 -7.99 0.85 32.71
CA GLY A 26 -6.73 0.20 32.39
C GLY A 26 -5.64 0.72 33.33
N LYS A 27 -4.74 -0.16 33.77
CA LYS A 27 -3.60 0.16 34.64
C LYS A 27 -2.54 1.08 33.98
N PHE A 28 -2.95 2.08 33.20
CA PHE A 28 -2.08 3.15 32.70
C PHE A 28 -1.70 4.14 33.81
N THR A 29 -2.39 4.11 34.95
CA THR A 29 -2.20 4.98 36.12
C THR A 29 -1.16 4.46 37.13
N GLU A 30 -0.72 3.20 37.05
CA GLU A 30 0.37 2.66 37.90
C GLU A 30 1.77 2.86 37.28
N ALA A 31 1.96 3.86 36.41
CA ALA A 31 3.31 4.32 36.11
C ALA A 31 3.76 5.18 37.30
N SER A 32 4.49 4.55 38.22
CA SER A 32 5.14 5.21 39.36
C SER A 32 5.82 6.52 38.90
N GLU A 33 5.73 7.57 39.71
CA GLU A 33 6.39 8.84 39.45
C GLU A 33 7.87 8.61 39.11
N GLN A 34 8.23 8.91 37.86
CA GLN A 34 9.56 8.77 37.30
C GLN A 34 10.53 9.65 38.09
N THR A 35 11.23 9.06 39.05
CA THR A 35 12.34 9.74 39.72
C THR A 35 13.54 9.65 38.79
N ALA A 36 13.89 10.76 38.12
CA ALA A 36 15.14 10.84 37.38
C ALA A 36 16.28 10.53 38.35
N THR A 37 17.01 9.45 38.11
CA THR A 37 18.03 8.96 39.06
C THR A 37 19.28 9.86 39.09
N GLY A 38 19.34 10.88 38.22
CA GLY A 38 20.51 11.75 38.04
C GLY A 38 21.67 11.05 37.31
N THR A 39 21.59 9.73 37.13
CA THR A 39 22.58 8.90 36.44
C THR A 39 22.48 9.10 34.93
N THR A 40 23.63 9.30 34.29
CA THR A 40 23.75 9.39 32.83
C THR A 40 24.15 8.04 32.24
N ALA A 41 23.51 7.66 31.14
CA ALA A 41 23.85 6.48 30.35
C ALA A 41 23.97 6.85 28.86
N GLU A 42 24.54 5.95 28.06
CA GLU A 42 24.76 6.16 26.63
C GLU A 42 23.63 5.52 25.79
N ASP A 43 23.13 6.27 24.80
CA ASP A 43 22.15 5.80 23.83
C ASP A 43 22.70 4.65 22.97
N ILE A 44 21.94 3.55 22.86
CA ILE A 44 22.39 2.36 22.12
C ILE A 44 22.68 2.62 20.64
N PHE A 45 21.99 3.56 20.01
CA PHE A 45 22.09 3.85 18.59
C PHE A 45 22.87 5.14 18.31
N PHE A 46 22.45 6.26 18.88
CA PHE A 46 23.05 7.58 18.63
C PHE A 46 24.40 7.79 19.32
N LYS A 47 24.75 6.95 20.30
CA LYS A 47 26.01 7.08 21.08
C LYS A 47 26.12 8.43 21.79
N THR A 48 24.98 9.01 22.16
CA THR A 48 24.88 10.29 22.88
C THR A 48 24.57 10.03 24.36
N PRO A 49 25.15 10.79 25.29
CA PRO A 49 24.80 10.68 26.71
C PRO A 49 23.38 11.22 26.97
N GLY A 50 22.65 10.60 27.88
CA GLY A 50 21.34 11.06 28.34
C GLY A 50 21.04 10.64 29.78
N THR A 51 20.11 11.31 30.42
CA THR A 51 19.74 11.06 31.83
C THR A 51 18.67 9.99 31.91
N ILE A 52 18.88 8.99 32.77
CA ILE A 52 17.90 7.93 33.01
C ILE A 52 16.63 8.54 33.62
N SER A 53 15.52 8.39 32.91
CA SER A 53 14.21 8.96 33.22
C SER A 53 13.07 7.94 33.22
N GLY A 54 13.36 6.67 32.90
CA GLY A 54 12.37 5.60 32.88
C GLY A 54 12.92 4.30 33.47
N PRO A 55 12.04 3.33 33.77
CA PRO A 55 12.47 2.02 34.28
C PRO A 55 13.26 1.24 33.23
N PRO A 56 14.05 0.24 33.66
CA PRO A 56 14.68 -0.72 32.74
C PRO A 56 13.62 -1.52 31.99
N ALA A 57 14.01 -2.14 30.88
CA ALA A 57 13.15 -3.09 30.20
C ALA A 57 12.84 -4.28 31.13
N PRO A 58 11.56 -4.67 31.28
CA PRO A 58 11.19 -5.75 32.19
C PRO A 58 11.70 -7.10 31.68
N THR A 59 12.13 -7.96 32.61
CA THR A 59 12.44 -9.36 32.29
C THR A 59 11.16 -10.19 32.37
N LEU A 60 10.58 -10.52 31.22
CA LEU A 60 9.32 -11.25 31.12
C LEU A 60 9.54 -12.76 31.32
N ASN A 61 8.62 -13.40 32.04
CA ASN A 61 8.62 -14.83 32.32
C ASN A 61 7.26 -15.44 31.99
N TYR A 62 7.24 -16.47 31.15
CA TYR A 62 6.03 -17.26 30.91
C TYR A 62 5.81 -18.32 32.00
N PRO A 63 4.56 -18.55 32.51
CA PRO A 63 3.29 -17.91 32.16
C PRO A 63 2.92 -16.71 33.06
N ARG A 64 3.78 -16.28 33.97
CA ARG A 64 3.44 -15.25 34.96
C ARG A 64 3.04 -13.92 34.31
N ASP A 65 3.80 -13.51 33.29
CA ASP A 65 3.71 -12.19 32.69
C ASP A 65 2.87 -12.18 31.39
N TYR A 66 2.36 -13.35 31.00
CA TYR A 66 1.54 -13.58 29.81
C TYR A 66 0.32 -14.40 30.23
N ASP A 67 -0.89 -13.86 30.14
CA ASP A 67 -2.11 -14.55 30.57
C ASP A 67 -2.24 -15.92 29.85
N GLY A 68 -1.80 -16.99 30.52
CA GLY A 68 -1.60 -18.33 29.96
C GLY A 68 -2.87 -19.17 29.91
N LYS A 69 -4.05 -18.52 30.04
CA LYS A 69 -5.37 -19.17 30.11
C LYS A 69 -6.10 -19.23 28.76
N GLY A 70 -5.46 -18.80 27.67
CA GLY A 70 -6.03 -18.81 26.32
C GLY A 70 -6.15 -20.21 25.69
N ILE A 71 -7.17 -20.41 24.85
CA ILE A 71 -7.40 -21.65 24.07
C ILE A 71 -6.39 -21.78 22.91
N THR A 72 -5.76 -20.68 22.48
CA THR A 72 -4.80 -20.59 21.36
C THR A 72 -3.62 -19.68 21.73
N ASP A 73 -2.54 -19.69 20.94
CA ASP A 73 -1.37 -18.84 21.20
C ASP A 73 -1.67 -17.33 21.05
N ASN A 74 -1.22 -16.52 22.02
CA ASN A 74 -1.52 -15.08 22.07
C ASN A 74 -0.98 -14.32 20.84
N ARG A 75 0.12 -14.80 20.25
CA ARG A 75 0.76 -14.17 19.09
C ARG A 75 -0.10 -14.26 17.84
N SER A 76 -0.78 -15.38 17.62
CA SER A 76 -1.63 -15.57 16.43
C SER A 76 -2.96 -14.85 16.54
N ILE A 77 -3.53 -14.78 17.75
CA ILE A 77 -4.67 -13.89 18.03
C ILE A 77 -4.29 -12.44 17.69
N LEU A 78 -3.17 -11.96 18.23
CA LEU A 78 -2.70 -10.61 17.97
C LEU A 78 -2.42 -10.39 16.48
N TRP A 79 -1.85 -11.38 15.78
CA TRP A 79 -1.60 -11.31 14.33
C TRP A 79 -2.90 -11.08 13.55
N VAL A 80 -3.97 -11.84 13.83
CA VAL A 80 -5.24 -11.63 13.12
C VAL A 80 -5.77 -10.22 13.39
N ILE A 81 -5.82 -9.80 14.65
CA ILE A 81 -6.37 -8.49 15.04
C ILE A 81 -5.57 -7.34 14.41
N ILE A 82 -4.23 -7.36 14.54
CA ILE A 82 -3.37 -6.29 14.00
C ILE A 82 -3.43 -6.27 12.47
N GLN A 83 -3.54 -7.42 11.82
CA GLN A 83 -3.56 -7.50 10.36
C GLN A 83 -4.88 -6.99 9.79
N GLN A 84 -6.02 -7.34 10.39
CA GLN A 84 -7.31 -6.79 9.99
C GLN A 84 -7.38 -5.27 10.23
N HIS A 85 -6.91 -4.80 11.39
CA HIS A 85 -6.79 -3.36 11.65
C HIS A 85 -5.87 -2.67 10.64
N PHE A 86 -4.74 -3.28 10.28
CA PHE A 86 -3.79 -2.73 9.32
C PHE A 86 -4.38 -2.57 7.92
N PHE A 87 -5.14 -3.57 7.43
CA PHE A 87 -5.84 -3.45 6.16
C PHE A 87 -6.86 -2.32 6.18
N LEU A 88 -7.72 -2.31 7.18
CA LEU A 88 -8.78 -1.31 7.32
C LEU A 88 -8.21 0.10 7.50
N GLY A 89 -7.20 0.26 8.34
CA GLY A 89 -6.49 1.52 8.55
C GLY A 89 -5.78 2.02 7.29
N SER A 90 -5.13 1.14 6.53
CA SER A 90 -4.49 1.51 5.26
C SER A 90 -5.53 1.95 4.21
N PHE A 91 -6.70 1.32 4.21
CA PHE A 91 -7.81 1.70 3.33
C PHE A 91 -8.39 3.06 3.69
N ILE A 92 -8.70 3.28 4.98
CA ILE A 92 -9.25 4.54 5.48
C ILE A 92 -8.23 5.70 5.39
N LEU A 93 -6.93 5.43 5.37
CA LEU A 93 -5.92 6.45 5.11
C LEU A 93 -5.79 6.75 3.60
N GLY A 94 -5.70 5.73 2.75
CA GLY A 94 -5.42 5.93 1.33
C GLY A 94 -6.59 6.53 0.55
N VAL A 95 -7.84 6.18 0.89
CA VAL A 95 -9.02 6.68 0.15
C VAL A 95 -9.19 8.21 0.25
N PRO A 96 -9.12 8.85 1.44
CA PRO A 96 -9.13 10.31 1.54
C PRO A 96 -8.01 10.98 0.75
N MET A 97 -6.79 10.42 0.77
CA MET A 97 -5.68 10.95 -0.04
C MET A 97 -5.98 10.89 -1.53
N MET A 98 -6.54 9.78 -2.01
CA MET A 98 -6.98 9.65 -3.41
C MET A 98 -8.10 10.63 -3.76
N ALA A 99 -9.11 10.76 -2.90
CA ALA A 99 -10.23 11.68 -3.10
C ALA A 99 -9.74 13.13 -3.15
N TRP A 100 -8.83 13.51 -2.25
CA TRP A 100 -8.24 14.85 -2.23
C TRP A 100 -7.40 15.15 -3.48
N ILE A 101 -6.59 14.19 -3.95
CA ILE A 101 -5.84 14.31 -5.21
C ILE A 101 -6.80 14.53 -6.38
N LEU A 102 -7.87 13.75 -6.47
CA LEU A 102 -8.88 13.88 -7.53
C LEU A 102 -9.62 15.22 -7.45
N GLU A 103 -9.90 15.71 -6.25
CA GLU A 103 -10.52 17.01 -6.01
C GLU A 103 -9.62 18.17 -6.44
N ILE A 104 -8.32 18.12 -6.13
CA ILE A 104 -7.33 19.08 -6.62
C ILE A 104 -7.29 19.06 -8.15
N LEU A 105 -7.21 17.86 -8.75
CA LEU A 105 -7.19 17.71 -10.21
C LEU A 105 -8.48 18.24 -10.86
N SER A 106 -9.63 18.06 -10.21
CA SER A 106 -10.89 18.66 -10.64
C SER A 106 -10.81 20.19 -10.62
N TYR A 107 -10.35 20.76 -9.51
CA TYR A 107 -10.22 22.21 -9.35
C TYR A 107 -9.27 22.83 -10.38
N LEU A 108 -8.10 22.23 -10.60
CA LEU A 108 -7.10 22.70 -11.57
C LEU A 108 -7.61 22.63 -13.01
N ARG A 109 -8.44 21.62 -13.34
CA ARG A 109 -8.96 21.41 -14.70
C ARG A 109 -10.32 22.07 -14.95
N ARG A 110 -10.89 22.78 -13.97
CA ARG A 110 -12.24 23.37 -14.06
C ARG A 110 -12.44 24.30 -15.26
N LYS A 111 -11.40 25.05 -15.65
CA LYS A 111 -11.44 25.99 -16.79
C LYS A 111 -11.10 25.30 -18.11
N SER A 112 -10.09 24.43 -18.12
CA SER A 112 -9.59 23.81 -19.34
C SER A 112 -10.47 22.66 -19.84
N SER A 113 -11.14 21.94 -18.93
CA SER A 113 -11.96 20.77 -19.28
C SER A 113 -13.07 20.55 -18.23
N PRO A 114 -14.16 21.35 -18.25
CA PRO A 114 -15.22 21.32 -17.24
C PRO A 114 -15.87 19.95 -17.03
N ALA A 115 -16.10 19.19 -18.12
CA ALA A 115 -16.70 17.86 -18.04
C ALA A 115 -15.83 16.86 -17.25
N ASN A 116 -14.53 16.80 -17.54
CA ASN A 116 -13.60 15.93 -16.79
C ASN A 116 -13.41 16.40 -15.35
N ALA A 117 -13.43 17.71 -15.09
CA ALA A 117 -13.38 18.24 -13.74
C ALA A 117 -14.58 17.73 -12.91
N LYS A 118 -15.80 17.83 -13.45
CA LYS A 118 -17.00 17.32 -12.79
C LYS A 118 -16.95 15.81 -12.55
N LYS A 119 -16.41 15.04 -13.49
CA LYS A 119 -16.21 13.60 -13.33
C LYS A 119 -15.23 13.26 -12.20
N HIS A 120 -14.06 13.89 -12.16
CA HIS A 120 -13.07 13.63 -11.10
C HIS A 120 -13.62 13.96 -9.70
N ASP A 121 -14.38 15.06 -9.57
CA ASP A 121 -15.05 15.40 -8.32
C ASP A 121 -16.09 14.35 -7.92
N GLY A 122 -16.85 13.84 -8.90
CA GLY A 122 -17.80 12.75 -8.69
C GLY A 122 -17.11 11.47 -8.19
N TYR A 123 -15.99 11.07 -8.82
CA TYR A 123 -15.22 9.90 -8.35
C TYR A 123 -14.63 10.09 -6.97
N ALA A 124 -14.10 11.27 -6.66
CA ALA A 124 -13.59 11.59 -5.33
C ALA A 124 -14.67 11.40 -4.26
N HIS A 125 -15.88 11.91 -4.52
CA HIS A 125 -17.02 11.73 -3.63
C HIS A 125 -17.43 10.26 -3.50
N GLU A 126 -17.51 9.52 -4.62
CA GLU A 126 -17.89 8.11 -4.61
C GLU A 126 -16.85 7.23 -3.89
N PHE A 127 -15.56 7.51 -4.05
CA PHE A 127 -14.49 6.81 -3.33
C PHE A 127 -14.68 6.95 -1.81
N MET A 128 -14.93 8.17 -1.33
CA MET A 128 -15.25 8.39 0.08
C MET A 128 -16.48 7.61 0.52
N ARG A 129 -17.56 7.59 -0.29
CA ARG A 129 -18.77 6.80 0.02
C ARG A 129 -18.51 5.31 0.11
N ILE A 130 -17.63 4.76 -0.74
CA ILE A 130 -17.24 3.34 -0.70
C ILE A 130 -16.47 3.04 0.58
N ALA A 131 -15.65 3.97 1.08
CA ALA A 131 -14.87 3.78 2.30
C ALA A 131 -15.67 3.94 3.60
N LEU A 132 -16.74 4.74 3.61
CA LEU A 132 -17.53 5.03 4.82
C LEU A 132 -17.96 3.78 5.63
N PRO A 133 -18.45 2.68 5.02
CA PRO A 133 -18.83 1.48 5.78
C PRO A 133 -17.66 0.76 6.47
N PHE A 134 -16.43 0.96 6.00
CA PHE A 134 -15.22 0.36 6.59
C PHE A 134 -14.74 1.12 7.82
N TYR A 135 -15.17 2.38 7.98
CA TYR A 135 -14.69 3.26 9.03
C TYR A 135 -15.02 2.74 10.46
N PRO A 136 -16.26 2.34 10.78
CA PRO A 136 -16.57 1.78 12.09
C PRO A 136 -15.87 0.44 12.35
N LEU A 137 -15.66 -0.37 11.31
CA LEU A 137 -14.90 -1.62 11.43
C LEU A 137 -13.45 -1.34 11.80
N THR A 138 -12.84 -0.32 11.18
CA THR A 138 -11.47 0.10 11.50
C THR A 138 -11.34 0.45 12.98
N ILE A 139 -12.33 1.17 13.51
CA ILE A 139 -12.40 1.56 14.91
C ILE A 139 -12.56 0.32 15.81
N VAL A 140 -13.51 -0.58 15.51
CA VAL A 140 -13.70 -1.83 16.27
C VAL A 140 -12.42 -2.67 16.33
N PHE A 141 -11.74 -2.86 15.19
CA PHE A 141 -10.46 -3.57 15.16
C PHE A 141 -9.33 -2.79 15.84
N GLY A 142 -9.37 -1.46 15.87
CA GLY A 142 -8.42 -0.63 16.61
C GLY A 142 -8.59 -0.79 18.13
N PHE A 143 -9.83 -0.81 18.61
CA PHE A 143 -10.15 -1.14 19.99
C PHE A 143 -9.73 -2.56 20.37
N ALA A 144 -10.03 -3.53 19.50
CA ALA A 144 -9.61 -4.90 19.69
C ALA A 144 -8.07 -5.01 19.76
N LEU A 145 -7.35 -4.24 18.92
CA LEU A 145 -5.89 -4.19 18.94
C LEU A 145 -5.34 -3.61 20.24
N LEU A 146 -5.88 -2.47 20.69
CA LEU A 146 -5.48 -1.88 21.97
C LEU A 146 -5.77 -2.84 23.13
N GLY A 147 -6.96 -3.45 23.15
CA GLY A 147 -7.32 -4.47 24.14
C GLY A 147 -6.37 -5.66 24.11
N ALA A 148 -6.03 -6.17 22.91
CA ALA A 148 -5.09 -7.27 22.77
C ALA A 148 -3.71 -6.93 23.34
N PHE A 149 -3.21 -5.70 23.14
CA PHE A 149 -1.97 -5.26 23.78
C PHE A 149 -2.09 -5.19 25.30
N ILE A 150 -3.15 -4.57 25.83
CA ILE A 150 -3.34 -4.39 27.28
C ILE A 150 -3.52 -5.73 28.00
N PHE A 151 -4.30 -6.65 27.43
CA PHE A 151 -4.68 -7.90 28.10
C PHE A 151 -3.72 -9.06 27.80
N LEU A 152 -3.26 -9.23 26.55
CA LEU A 152 -2.37 -10.35 26.19
C LEU A 152 -0.89 -10.04 26.43
N TYR A 153 -0.51 -8.75 26.45
CA TYR A 153 0.87 -8.26 26.52
C TYR A 153 1.00 -7.07 27.48
N ALA A 154 0.49 -7.22 28.71
CA ALA A 154 0.35 -6.13 29.68
C ALA A 154 1.69 -5.47 30.07
N GLU A 155 2.73 -6.27 30.36
CA GLU A 155 4.06 -5.76 30.73
C GLU A 155 4.72 -5.02 29.56
N PHE A 156 4.66 -5.58 28.35
CA PHE A 156 5.12 -4.92 27.13
C PHE A 156 4.42 -3.57 26.93
N SER A 157 3.09 -3.54 27.10
CA SER A 157 2.31 -2.32 26.96
C SER A 157 2.68 -1.26 27.99
N ARG A 158 2.95 -1.67 29.25
CA ARG A 158 3.43 -0.78 30.30
C ARG A 158 4.80 -0.20 29.97
N TYR A 159 5.74 -1.03 29.53
CA TYR A 159 7.07 -0.59 29.12
C TYR A 159 7.00 0.42 27.95
N MET A 160 6.31 0.08 26.87
CA MET A 160 6.13 0.99 25.72
C MET A 160 5.44 2.30 26.12
N SER A 161 4.46 2.23 27.02
CA SER A 161 3.77 3.43 27.52
C SER A 161 4.66 4.31 28.38
N SER A 162 5.61 3.75 29.13
CA SER A 162 6.55 4.54 29.94
C SER A 162 7.45 5.45 29.09
N ILE A 163 7.79 5.01 27.87
CA ILE A 163 8.62 5.74 26.91
C ILE A 163 7.75 6.70 26.08
N PHE A 164 6.64 6.20 25.53
CA PHE A 164 5.83 6.91 24.54
C PHE A 164 4.59 7.59 25.13
N LYS A 165 4.49 7.76 26.46
CA LYS A 165 3.33 8.39 27.13
C LYS A 165 2.80 9.65 26.44
N PRO A 166 3.62 10.69 26.16
CA PRO A 166 3.14 11.89 25.46
C PRO A 166 2.68 11.61 24.03
N VAL A 167 3.35 10.68 23.33
CA VAL A 167 3.00 10.27 21.96
C VAL A 167 1.65 9.56 21.95
N LEU A 168 1.36 8.69 22.93
CA LEU A 168 0.10 7.97 23.03
C LEU A 168 -1.08 8.92 23.28
N TYR A 169 -0.94 9.89 24.18
CA TYR A 169 -1.99 10.89 24.39
C TYR A 169 -2.22 11.77 23.16
N PHE A 170 -1.14 12.21 22.52
CA PHE A 170 -1.24 12.98 21.29
C PHE A 170 -1.86 12.18 20.14
N TYR A 171 -1.52 10.89 20.03
CA TYR A 171 -2.12 9.96 19.07
C TYR A 171 -3.64 9.85 19.25
N ILE A 172 -4.12 9.72 20.49
CA ILE A 172 -5.57 9.66 20.80
C ILE A 172 -6.28 10.95 20.37
N LEU A 173 -5.69 12.11 20.69
CA LEU A 173 -6.25 13.41 20.32
C LEU A 173 -6.36 13.56 18.79
N ILE A 174 -5.27 13.27 18.07
CA ILE A 174 -5.23 13.36 16.62
C ILE A 174 -6.18 12.35 15.97
N PHE A 175 -6.34 11.15 16.56
CA PHE A 175 -7.34 10.17 16.11
C PHE A 175 -8.76 10.71 16.26
N PHE A 176 -9.10 11.37 17.37
CA PHE A 176 -10.41 12.03 17.53
C PHE A 176 -10.61 13.15 16.49
N ILE A 177 -9.59 13.98 16.27
CA ILE A 177 -9.63 15.04 15.25
C ILE A 177 -9.86 14.44 13.85
N GLU A 178 -9.23 13.31 13.53
CA GLU A 178 -9.42 12.61 12.24
C GLU A 178 -10.88 12.23 12.02
N ASN A 179 -11.55 11.72 13.06
CA ASN A 179 -12.97 11.37 13.00
C ASN A 179 -13.83 12.59 12.63
N VAL A 180 -13.57 13.72 13.29
CA VAL A 180 -14.29 14.98 13.05
C VAL A 180 -14.01 15.50 11.64
N LEU A 181 -12.75 15.51 11.23
CA LEU A 181 -12.33 15.97 9.90
C LEU A 181 -12.91 15.09 8.79
N LEU A 182 -12.83 13.77 8.88
CA LEU A 182 -13.41 12.84 7.90
C LEU A 182 -14.93 12.99 7.81
N TYR A 183 -15.61 13.11 8.96
CA TYR A 183 -17.05 13.34 8.99
C TYR A 183 -17.43 14.67 8.33
N ALA A 184 -16.71 15.74 8.66
CA ALA A 184 -16.93 17.05 8.06
C ALA A 184 -16.65 17.02 6.55
N TYR A 185 -15.56 16.39 6.12
CA TYR A 185 -15.14 16.29 4.72
C TYR A 185 -16.23 15.58 3.90
N THR A 186 -16.68 14.42 4.36
CA THR A 186 -17.72 13.66 3.64
C THR A 186 -19.08 14.36 3.64
N ARG A 187 -19.44 15.06 4.73
CA ARG A 187 -20.78 15.66 4.86
C ARG A 187 -20.94 17.02 4.19
N THR A 188 -19.86 17.79 4.09
CA THR A 188 -19.89 19.15 3.53
C THR A 188 -19.81 19.18 2.00
N TRP A 189 -19.51 18.05 1.37
CA TRP A 189 -19.28 17.95 -0.08
C TRP A 189 -20.38 18.55 -0.95
N ASP A 190 -21.65 18.21 -0.71
CA ASP A 190 -22.77 18.75 -1.50
C ASP A 190 -22.95 20.25 -1.30
N ARG A 191 -22.66 20.76 -0.09
CA ARG A 191 -22.82 22.19 0.26
C ARG A 191 -21.70 23.05 -0.29
N TRP A 192 -20.49 22.51 -0.36
CA TRP A 192 -19.27 23.24 -0.76
C TRP A 192 -18.75 22.82 -2.13
N LYS A 193 -19.62 22.29 -2.98
CA LYS A 193 -19.26 21.80 -4.32
C LYS A 193 -18.84 22.90 -5.28
N GLU A 194 -19.38 24.12 -5.13
CA GLU A 194 -19.26 25.19 -6.12
C GLU A 194 -18.70 26.50 -5.54
N GLY A 195 -18.24 27.39 -6.44
CA GLY A 195 -17.77 28.72 -6.09
C GLY A 195 -16.52 28.75 -5.19
N ARG A 196 -16.44 29.77 -4.32
CA ARG A 196 -15.35 29.93 -3.33
C ARG A 196 -15.41 28.89 -2.21
N ALA A 197 -16.58 28.29 -1.96
CA ALA A 197 -16.74 27.26 -0.94
C ALA A 197 -15.96 25.98 -1.26
N LYS A 198 -15.71 25.70 -2.55
CA LYS A 198 -14.88 24.56 -2.98
C LYS A 198 -13.46 24.59 -2.42
N TRP A 199 -12.89 25.78 -2.23
CA TRP A 199 -11.59 25.91 -1.55
C TRP A 199 -11.65 25.48 -0.09
N LYS A 200 -12.74 25.78 0.62
CA LYS A 200 -12.93 25.36 2.02
C LYS A 200 -13.02 23.83 2.11
N HIS A 201 -13.74 23.21 1.18
CA HIS A 201 -13.84 21.75 1.11
C HIS A 201 -12.50 21.07 0.81
N MET A 202 -11.75 21.60 -0.16
CA MET A 202 -10.42 21.09 -0.50
C MET A 202 -9.41 21.31 0.63
N ALA A 203 -9.48 22.44 1.35
CA ALA A 203 -8.66 22.68 2.53
C ALA A 203 -9.00 21.71 3.67
N LEU A 204 -10.28 21.40 3.86
CA LEU A 204 -10.74 20.38 4.81
C LEU A 204 -10.21 18.99 4.44
N GLY A 205 -10.27 18.60 3.16
CA GLY A 205 -9.67 17.35 2.69
C GLY A 205 -8.14 17.31 2.88
N GLY A 206 -7.46 18.44 2.69
CA GLY A 206 -6.03 18.57 2.97
C GLY A 206 -5.70 18.42 4.45
N ALA A 207 -6.51 19.02 5.33
CA ALA A 207 -6.38 18.86 6.77
C ALA A 207 -6.61 17.41 7.21
N THR A 208 -7.62 16.73 6.64
CA THR A 208 -7.85 15.29 6.85
C THR A 208 -6.63 14.47 6.44
N CYS A 209 -6.08 14.71 5.23
CA CYS A 209 -4.91 13.97 4.77
C CYS A 209 -3.69 14.22 5.66
N LEU A 210 -3.44 15.47 6.05
CA LEU A 210 -2.33 15.84 6.93
C LEU A 210 -2.48 15.18 8.31
N ASN A 211 -3.68 15.19 8.88
CA ASN A 211 -3.95 14.60 10.18
C ASN A 211 -3.82 13.07 10.14
N GLY A 212 -4.33 12.41 9.09
CA GLY A 212 -4.08 10.99 8.83
C GLY A 212 -2.59 10.64 8.65
N LEU A 213 -1.80 11.53 8.04
CA LEU A 213 -0.34 11.37 7.97
C LEU A 213 0.31 11.48 9.36
N ILE A 214 -0.13 12.41 10.22
CA ILE A 214 0.37 12.48 11.59
C ILE A 214 0.10 11.16 12.33
N ILE A 215 -1.11 10.61 12.22
CA ILE A 215 -1.46 9.31 12.84
C ILE A 215 -0.51 8.21 12.39
N ILE A 216 -0.26 8.07 11.08
CA ILE A 216 0.60 6.99 10.60
C ILE A 216 2.06 7.18 11.02
N TYR A 217 2.56 8.43 11.07
CA TYR A 217 3.91 8.74 11.56
C TYR A 217 4.08 8.36 13.03
N LEU A 218 3.11 8.70 13.88
CA LEU A 218 3.13 8.34 15.30
C LEU A 218 3.04 6.83 15.49
N ALA A 219 2.11 6.14 14.82
CA ALA A 219 2.00 4.68 14.89
C ALA A 219 3.28 3.98 14.38
N ASN A 220 3.91 4.52 13.35
CA ASN A 220 5.18 4.01 12.83
C ASN A 220 6.35 4.28 13.77
N ALA A 221 6.32 5.31 14.60
CA ALA A 221 7.37 5.54 15.60
C ALA A 221 7.46 4.36 16.56
N LEU A 222 6.32 3.88 17.08
CA LEU A 222 6.26 2.72 17.97
C LEU A 222 6.75 1.44 17.26
N MET A 223 6.27 1.18 16.03
CA MET A 223 6.71 -0.01 15.28
C MET A 223 8.19 0.04 14.89
N ALA A 224 8.70 1.21 14.50
CA ALA A 224 10.10 1.40 14.14
C ALA A 224 10.99 1.26 15.39
N PHE A 225 10.57 1.78 16.54
CA PHE A 225 11.26 1.58 17.82
C PHE A 225 11.37 0.10 18.20
N MET A 226 10.30 -0.69 18.02
CA MET A 226 10.38 -2.14 18.26
C MET A 226 11.46 -2.83 17.41
N MET A 227 11.67 -2.37 16.17
CA MET A 227 12.65 -2.95 15.24
C MET A 227 14.07 -2.41 15.44
N SER A 228 14.20 -1.11 15.64
CA SER A 228 15.46 -0.39 15.80
C SER A 228 15.35 0.57 16.97
N PRO A 229 15.41 0.08 18.23
CA PRO A 229 15.30 0.95 19.39
C PRO A 229 16.42 2.00 19.41
N ALA A 230 16.07 3.20 19.85
CA ALA A 230 16.94 4.35 20.07
C ALA A 230 16.32 5.23 21.16
N GLY A 231 17.06 6.16 21.75
CA GLY A 231 16.59 6.94 22.92
C GLY A 231 16.61 6.15 24.23
N VAL A 232 17.22 4.96 24.24
CA VAL A 232 17.33 4.06 25.40
C VAL A 232 18.77 3.55 25.56
N ASP A 233 19.15 3.13 26.77
CA ASP A 233 20.43 2.46 27.03
C ASP A 233 20.37 0.94 26.78
N SER A 234 21.47 0.22 27.07
CA SER A 234 21.58 -1.23 26.88
C SER A 234 20.65 -2.06 27.76
N GLU A 235 20.17 -1.50 28.87
CA GLU A 235 19.19 -2.13 29.76
C GLU A 235 17.75 -1.71 29.40
N GLY A 236 17.58 -0.83 28.42
CA GLY A 236 16.30 -0.32 27.97
C GLY A 236 15.75 0.84 28.78
N HIS A 237 16.56 1.50 29.62
CA HIS A 237 16.15 2.72 30.31
C HIS A 237 15.93 3.85 29.32
N TYR A 238 14.83 4.58 29.49
CA TYR A 238 14.58 5.79 28.71
C TYR A 238 15.50 6.94 29.12
N LEU A 239 16.14 7.58 28.15
CA LEU A 239 17.16 8.62 28.37
C LEU A 239 16.62 10.06 28.33
N GLY A 240 15.30 10.24 28.45
CA GLY A 240 14.66 11.56 28.51
C GLY A 240 14.46 12.27 27.17
N ASN A 241 15.13 11.84 26.09
CA ASN A 241 14.99 12.43 24.76
C ASN A 241 13.97 11.67 23.89
N LEU A 242 12.74 12.18 23.85
CA LEU A 242 11.64 11.55 23.11
C LEU A 242 11.87 11.55 21.61
N TRP A 243 12.57 12.58 21.10
CA TRP A 243 12.86 12.68 19.68
C TRP A 243 13.76 11.53 19.21
N ASN A 244 14.75 11.13 20.02
CA ASN A 244 15.60 9.98 19.70
C ASN A 244 14.79 8.67 19.67
N ALA A 245 13.81 8.50 20.57
CA ALA A 245 12.94 7.33 20.59
C ALA A 245 11.97 7.28 19.39
N ILE A 246 11.57 8.43 18.85
CA ILE A 246 10.70 8.53 17.67
C ILE A 246 11.50 8.39 16.37
N ASN A 247 12.57 9.17 16.23
CA ASN A 247 13.36 9.32 15.01
C ASN A 247 14.41 8.21 14.87
N THR A 248 13.95 6.97 14.95
CA THR A 248 14.81 5.80 14.76
C THR A 248 15.23 5.68 13.29
N PRO A 249 16.29 4.92 12.99
CA PRO A 249 16.80 4.76 11.61
C PRO A 249 15.76 4.28 10.61
N LEU A 250 14.82 3.47 11.11
CA LEU A 250 13.80 2.83 10.30
C LEU A 250 12.52 3.66 10.15
N TRP A 251 12.37 4.77 10.89
CA TRP A 251 11.12 5.51 10.97
C TRP A 251 10.72 6.15 9.62
N ASN A 252 11.57 7.00 9.05
CA ASN A 252 11.28 7.69 7.79
C ASN A 252 11.11 6.75 6.58
N PRO A 253 12.01 5.77 6.35
CA PRO A 253 11.80 4.81 5.27
C PRO A 253 10.50 4.01 5.43
N LEU A 254 10.14 3.62 6.66
CA LEU A 254 8.89 2.93 6.95
C LEU A 254 7.66 3.81 6.65
N ASN A 255 7.70 5.09 7.03
CA ASN A 255 6.64 6.06 6.76
C ASN A 255 6.37 6.17 5.26
N ILE A 256 7.41 6.44 4.47
CA ILE A 256 7.29 6.62 3.02
C ILE A 256 6.76 5.35 2.35
N HIS A 257 7.31 4.19 2.70
CA HIS A 257 6.85 2.92 2.15
C HIS A 257 5.37 2.67 2.48
N ARG A 258 4.93 2.90 3.73
CA ARG A 258 3.54 2.65 4.14
C ARG A 258 2.54 3.61 3.50
N ILE A 259 2.89 4.87 3.30
CA ILE A 259 2.01 5.85 2.65
C ILE A 259 1.74 5.44 1.20
N LEU A 260 2.81 5.17 0.45
CA LEU A 260 2.72 4.71 -0.94
C LEU A 260 1.92 3.39 -1.04
N ALA A 261 2.20 2.45 -0.14
CA ALA A 261 1.47 1.18 -0.08
C ALA A 261 -0.03 1.38 0.24
N SER A 262 -0.37 2.32 1.13
CA SER A 262 -1.77 2.58 1.53
C SER A 262 -2.59 3.16 0.38
N ILE A 263 -2.03 4.11 -0.39
CA ILE A 263 -2.69 4.66 -1.58
C ILE A 263 -2.83 3.57 -2.66
N MET A 264 -1.76 2.81 -2.91
CA MET A 264 -1.78 1.71 -3.88
C MET A 264 -2.84 0.66 -3.54
N PHE A 265 -2.87 0.21 -2.28
CA PHE A 265 -3.85 -0.74 -1.75
C PHE A 265 -5.27 -0.22 -1.88
N SER A 266 -5.51 1.03 -1.48
CA SER A 266 -6.83 1.65 -1.56
C SER A 266 -7.36 1.71 -2.98
N GLY A 267 -6.52 2.11 -3.93
CA GLY A 267 -6.93 2.14 -5.33
C GLY A 267 -7.14 0.74 -5.93
N ALA A 268 -6.44 -0.28 -5.43
CA ALA A 268 -6.69 -1.66 -5.84
C ALA A 268 -8.02 -2.19 -5.27
N VAL A 269 -8.33 -1.92 -4.00
CA VAL A 269 -9.61 -2.31 -3.38
C VAL A 269 -10.80 -1.63 -4.06
N ILE A 270 -10.70 -0.33 -4.36
CA ILE A 270 -11.74 0.38 -5.13
C ILE A 270 -11.85 -0.17 -6.56
N ALA A 271 -10.73 -0.51 -7.21
CA ALA A 271 -10.76 -1.13 -8.53
C ALA A 271 -11.40 -2.54 -8.50
N ALA A 272 -11.21 -3.29 -7.42
CA ALA A 272 -11.90 -4.56 -7.19
C ALA A 272 -13.40 -4.37 -6.95
N TYR A 273 -13.81 -3.35 -6.19
CA TYR A 273 -15.21 -2.95 -6.08
C TYR A 273 -15.80 -2.61 -7.45
N ALA A 274 -15.09 -1.82 -8.26
CA ALA A 274 -15.49 -1.48 -9.62
C ALA A 274 -15.65 -2.72 -10.49
N ALA A 275 -14.72 -3.68 -10.41
CA ALA A 275 -14.78 -4.94 -11.13
C ALA A 275 -15.98 -5.80 -10.73
N TYR A 276 -16.23 -5.94 -9.43
CA TYR A 276 -17.41 -6.62 -8.91
C TYR A 276 -18.71 -5.99 -9.46
N GLN A 277 -18.78 -4.66 -9.43
CA GLN A 277 -19.94 -3.92 -9.93
C GLN A 277 -20.11 -4.06 -11.45
N MET A 278 -19.02 -4.02 -12.22
CA MET A 278 -19.06 -4.25 -13.67
C MET A 278 -19.66 -5.61 -14.00
N ILE A 279 -19.24 -6.68 -13.31
CA ILE A 279 -19.68 -8.05 -13.57
C ILE A 279 -21.14 -8.26 -13.14
N THR A 280 -21.56 -7.66 -12.02
CA THR A 280 -22.92 -7.86 -11.48
C THR A 280 -23.98 -6.94 -12.09
N THR A 281 -23.57 -5.81 -12.69
CA THR A 281 -24.49 -4.82 -13.25
C THR A 281 -24.88 -5.16 -14.69
N ARG A 282 -26.20 -5.25 -14.95
CA ARG A 282 -26.75 -5.45 -16.32
C ARG A 282 -26.99 -4.14 -17.09
N ASN A 283 -27.13 -3.01 -16.40
CA ASN A 283 -27.34 -1.71 -17.05
C ASN A 283 -26.03 -1.23 -17.73
N PRO A 284 -26.03 -0.98 -19.06
CA PRO A 284 -24.83 -0.60 -19.79
C PRO A 284 -24.18 0.71 -19.32
N GLU A 285 -24.97 1.72 -18.96
CA GLU A 285 -24.46 3.02 -18.51
C GLU A 285 -23.78 2.91 -17.15
N LYS A 286 -24.41 2.20 -16.20
CA LYS A 286 -23.81 1.93 -14.89
C LYS A 286 -22.53 1.11 -15.03
N ARG A 287 -22.52 0.11 -15.92
CA ARG A 287 -21.33 -0.68 -16.21
C ARG A 287 -20.20 0.20 -16.79
N ALA A 288 -20.53 1.14 -17.67
CA ALA A 288 -19.55 2.10 -18.21
C ALA A 288 -18.98 3.01 -17.12
N HIS A 289 -19.82 3.49 -16.21
CA HIS A 289 -19.38 4.27 -15.05
C HIS A 289 -18.40 3.50 -14.16
N TYR A 290 -18.71 2.25 -13.82
CA TYR A 290 -17.81 1.42 -13.00
C TYR A 290 -16.52 1.07 -13.74
N ASP A 291 -16.55 0.90 -15.05
CA ASP A 291 -15.34 0.69 -15.85
C ASP A 291 -14.40 1.91 -15.79
N GLU A 292 -14.95 3.10 -15.96
CA GLU A 292 -14.21 4.36 -15.83
C GLU A 292 -13.71 4.57 -14.39
N MET A 293 -14.53 4.29 -13.38
CA MET A 293 -14.16 4.34 -11.97
C MET A 293 -12.98 3.41 -11.64
N GLY A 294 -13.05 2.15 -12.09
CA GLY A 294 -11.98 1.18 -11.91
C GLY A 294 -10.68 1.62 -12.60
N HIS A 295 -10.80 2.23 -13.78
CA HIS A 295 -9.65 2.81 -14.48
C HIS A 295 -9.03 3.98 -13.71
N VAL A 296 -9.82 4.96 -13.25
CA VAL A 296 -9.31 6.11 -12.49
C VAL A 296 -8.60 5.63 -11.22
N SER A 297 -9.22 4.70 -10.49
CA SER A 297 -8.68 4.13 -9.27
C SER A 297 -7.34 3.43 -9.50
N ILE A 298 -7.28 2.54 -10.50
CA ILE A 298 -6.05 1.79 -10.76
C ILE A 298 -4.93 2.66 -11.35
N MET A 299 -5.25 3.74 -12.07
CA MET A 299 -4.22 4.69 -12.51
C MET A 299 -3.52 5.35 -11.32
N ILE A 300 -4.26 5.68 -10.26
CA ILE A 300 -3.65 6.24 -9.02
C ILE A 300 -2.78 5.17 -8.34
N SER A 301 -3.23 3.91 -8.27
CA SER A 301 -2.40 2.81 -7.75
C SER A 301 -1.12 2.60 -8.55
N ILE A 302 -1.18 2.67 -9.87
CA ILE A 302 -0.02 2.49 -10.77
C ILE A 302 1.08 3.51 -10.49
N VAL A 303 0.71 4.78 -10.27
CA VAL A 303 1.69 5.83 -9.94
C VAL A 303 2.45 5.49 -8.66
N ASN A 304 1.75 4.97 -7.63
CA ASN A 304 2.37 4.57 -6.38
C ASN A 304 3.17 3.27 -6.51
N LEU A 305 2.70 2.32 -7.33
CA LEU A 305 3.40 1.07 -7.62
C LEU A 305 4.77 1.32 -8.27
N PHE A 306 4.95 2.37 -9.08
CA PHE A 306 6.26 2.71 -9.65
C PHE A 306 7.30 3.10 -8.59
N ILE A 307 6.87 3.76 -7.51
CA ILE A 307 7.76 4.29 -6.47
C ILE A 307 8.00 3.27 -5.36
N LEU A 308 7.04 2.36 -5.13
CA LEU A 308 7.04 1.45 -3.99
C LEU A 308 8.24 0.47 -3.94
N PRO A 309 8.70 -0.15 -5.03
CA PRO A 309 9.89 -1.01 -5.01
C PRO A 309 11.13 -0.31 -4.48
N PHE A 310 11.30 0.99 -4.80
CA PHE A 310 12.41 1.79 -4.30
C PHE A 310 12.25 2.13 -2.82
N ALA A 311 11.06 2.57 -2.39
CA ALA A 311 10.81 2.81 -0.97
C ALA A 311 11.04 1.53 -0.15
N GLY A 312 10.68 0.37 -0.71
CA GLY A 312 10.98 -0.94 -0.12
C GLY A 312 12.48 -1.27 -0.08
N TYR A 313 13.22 -1.01 -1.16
CA TYR A 313 14.68 -1.20 -1.19
C TYR A 313 15.40 -0.29 -0.20
N TRP A 314 15.04 0.99 -0.15
CA TRP A 314 15.60 1.94 0.81
C TRP A 314 15.35 1.44 2.24
N PHE A 315 14.11 1.05 2.56
CA PHE A 315 13.81 0.51 3.87
C PHE A 315 14.59 -0.77 4.20
N ALA A 316 14.70 -1.72 3.26
CA ALA A 316 15.49 -2.92 3.45
C ALA A 316 16.98 -2.60 3.67
N LYS A 317 17.54 -1.64 2.91
CA LYS A 317 18.93 -1.18 3.07
C LYS A 317 19.18 -0.62 4.48
N GLU A 318 18.28 0.21 5.00
CA GLU A 318 18.42 0.76 6.36
C GLU A 318 18.38 -0.33 7.44
N ILE A 319 17.58 -1.40 7.26
CA ILE A 319 17.59 -2.56 8.16
C ILE A 319 18.97 -3.24 8.15
N PHE A 320 19.58 -3.40 6.97
CA PHE A 320 20.92 -4.00 6.84
C PHE A 320 22.00 -3.14 7.49
N ILE A 321 21.94 -1.82 7.33
CA ILE A 321 22.88 -0.87 7.94
C ILE A 321 22.73 -0.88 9.45
N TYR A 322 21.49 -0.88 9.96
CA TYR A 322 21.22 -0.94 11.38
C TYR A 322 21.69 -2.26 12.01
N SER A 323 21.39 -3.40 11.38
CA SER A 323 21.80 -4.71 11.88
C SER A 323 22.03 -5.71 10.75
N GLN A 324 23.29 -6.10 10.58
CA GLN A 324 23.67 -7.17 9.65
C GLN A 324 22.96 -8.51 9.99
N ARG A 325 22.73 -8.80 11.28
CA ARG A 325 21.99 -10.00 11.72
C ARG A 325 20.55 -10.01 11.20
N MET A 326 19.84 -8.88 11.30
CA MET A 326 18.49 -8.74 10.76
C MET A 326 18.49 -8.90 9.24
N GLY A 327 19.43 -8.25 8.56
CA GLY A 327 19.59 -8.37 7.11
C GLY A 327 19.82 -9.81 6.63
N VAL A 328 20.77 -10.52 7.24
CA VAL A 328 21.05 -11.92 6.91
C VAL A 328 19.82 -12.81 7.17
N THR A 329 19.10 -12.57 8.27
CA THR A 329 17.87 -13.31 8.60
C THR A 329 16.80 -13.18 7.52
N LEU A 330 16.66 -12.00 6.92
CA LEU A 330 15.70 -11.72 5.83
C LEU A 330 16.06 -12.42 4.52
N MET A 331 17.31 -12.29 4.06
CA MET A 331 17.68 -12.68 2.69
C MET A 331 18.29 -14.08 2.58
N GLY A 332 18.97 -14.57 3.62
CA GLY A 332 19.65 -15.87 3.60
C GLY A 332 19.30 -16.81 4.75
N GLY A 333 18.60 -16.30 5.77
CA GLY A 333 18.25 -17.05 6.97
C GLY A 333 16.81 -17.59 6.97
N LYS A 334 16.22 -17.71 8.17
CA LYS A 334 14.90 -18.32 8.40
C LYS A 334 13.74 -17.67 7.61
N LEU A 335 13.89 -16.43 7.13
CA LEU A 335 12.85 -15.70 6.41
C LEU A 335 13.10 -15.61 4.89
N SER A 336 14.11 -16.30 4.35
CA SER A 336 14.45 -16.25 2.92
C SER A 336 13.30 -16.70 2.02
N TRP A 337 12.60 -17.78 2.36
CA TRP A 337 11.47 -18.29 1.60
C TRP A 337 10.23 -17.38 1.61
N PRO A 338 9.79 -16.84 2.75
CA PRO A 338 8.85 -15.73 2.79
C PRO A 338 9.24 -14.57 1.87
N PHE A 339 10.51 -14.22 1.83
CA PHE A 339 11.03 -13.16 0.96
C PHE A 339 10.98 -13.54 -0.54
N VAL A 340 11.24 -14.81 -0.89
CA VAL A 340 11.04 -15.33 -2.26
C VAL A 340 9.56 -15.28 -2.65
N MET A 341 8.65 -15.68 -1.77
CA MET A 341 7.21 -15.60 -2.04
C MET A 341 6.75 -14.16 -2.25
N GLN A 342 7.29 -13.21 -1.48
CA GLN A 342 7.05 -11.78 -1.71
C GLN A 342 7.52 -11.37 -3.11
N ALA A 343 8.71 -11.80 -3.52
CA ALA A 343 9.23 -11.52 -4.86
C ALA A 343 8.25 -12.05 -5.93
N MET A 344 7.79 -13.30 -5.82
CA MET A 344 6.80 -13.88 -6.73
C MET A 344 5.49 -13.06 -6.78
N LEU A 345 4.97 -12.63 -5.63
CA LEU A 345 3.75 -11.80 -5.59
C LEU A 345 3.93 -10.45 -6.27
N ILE A 346 5.08 -9.78 -6.08
CA ILE A 346 5.39 -8.52 -6.77
C ILE A 346 5.44 -8.75 -8.29
N GLY A 347 6.05 -9.83 -8.73
CA GLY A 347 6.08 -10.20 -10.13
C GLY A 347 4.67 -10.43 -10.72
N LEU A 348 3.81 -11.12 -9.99
CA LEU A 348 2.39 -11.33 -10.35
C LEU A 348 1.60 -10.01 -10.43
N ILE A 349 1.87 -9.07 -9.54
CA ILE A 349 1.28 -7.72 -9.55
C ILE A 349 1.65 -7.01 -10.86
N PHE A 350 2.94 -6.97 -11.24
CA PHE A 350 3.40 -6.36 -12.49
C PHE A 350 2.81 -7.05 -13.72
N MET A 351 2.72 -8.38 -13.73
CA MET A 351 2.08 -9.12 -14.83
C MET A 351 0.59 -8.79 -14.96
N THR A 352 -0.13 -8.79 -13.84
CA THR A 352 -1.58 -8.58 -13.82
C THR A 352 -1.95 -7.14 -14.19
N VAL A 353 -1.20 -6.15 -13.70
CA VAL A 353 -1.45 -4.74 -14.06
C VAL A 353 -1.12 -4.46 -15.53
N THR A 354 -0.06 -5.07 -16.07
CA THR A 354 0.27 -4.95 -17.50
C THR A 354 -0.79 -5.63 -18.37
N TYR A 355 -1.27 -6.80 -17.94
CA TYR A 355 -2.38 -7.50 -18.60
C TYR A 355 -3.68 -6.69 -18.56
N TYR A 356 -3.99 -6.03 -17.44
CA TYR A 356 -5.13 -5.11 -17.33
C TYR A 356 -5.01 -3.95 -18.33
N LEU A 357 -3.85 -3.29 -18.42
CA LEU A 357 -3.63 -2.20 -19.38
C LEU A 357 -3.87 -2.68 -20.81
N TRP A 358 -3.39 -3.87 -21.16
CA TRP A 358 -3.65 -4.48 -22.46
C TRP A 358 -5.13 -4.75 -22.72
N GLN A 359 -5.85 -5.38 -21.79
CA GLN A 359 -7.30 -5.55 -21.95
C GLN A 359 -8.01 -4.20 -22.09
N GLY A 360 -7.51 -3.18 -21.40
CA GLY A 360 -7.97 -1.80 -21.48
C GLY A 360 -7.68 -1.11 -22.82
N THR A 361 -6.73 -1.56 -23.65
CA THR A 361 -6.55 -0.98 -24.99
C THR A 361 -7.63 -1.45 -25.96
N ARG A 362 -8.25 -2.61 -25.74
CA ARG A 362 -9.28 -3.18 -26.63
C ARG A 362 -10.56 -2.34 -26.71
N ARG A 363 -10.82 -1.50 -25.70
CA ARG A 363 -11.92 -0.52 -25.68
C ARG A 363 -11.56 0.82 -26.34
N MET A 364 -10.38 0.94 -26.95
CA MET A 364 -9.89 2.15 -27.61
C MET A 364 -9.78 1.94 -29.13
N GLN A 365 -10.44 2.80 -29.90
CA GLN A 365 -10.33 2.83 -31.36
C GLN A 365 -8.92 3.27 -31.78
N GLY A 366 -8.28 2.53 -32.69
CA GLY A 366 -6.90 2.78 -33.13
C GLY A 366 -5.84 2.02 -32.31
N SER A 367 -6.25 1.16 -31.38
CA SER A 367 -5.35 0.28 -30.62
C SER A 367 -4.75 -0.84 -31.48
N GLU A 368 -5.39 -1.18 -32.61
CA GLU A 368 -4.96 -2.21 -33.56
C GLU A 368 -3.50 -2.02 -33.99
N ARG A 369 -3.09 -0.74 -34.14
CA ARG A 369 -1.73 -0.33 -34.50
C ARG A 369 -0.65 -0.83 -33.55
N TYR A 370 -0.98 -1.00 -32.27
CA TYR A 370 -0.01 -1.36 -31.23
C TYR A 370 -0.17 -2.81 -30.74
N GLN A 371 -1.16 -3.55 -31.23
CA GLN A 371 -1.44 -4.92 -30.75
C GLN A 371 -0.27 -5.87 -30.94
N HIS A 372 0.48 -5.72 -32.02
CA HIS A 372 1.66 -6.54 -32.30
C HIS A 372 2.79 -6.33 -31.28
N LEU A 373 2.84 -5.20 -30.57
CA LEU A 373 3.87 -4.92 -29.56
C LEU A 373 3.61 -5.68 -28.26
N VAL A 374 2.37 -6.03 -27.98
CA VAL A 374 2.00 -6.57 -26.67
C VAL A 374 2.57 -7.96 -26.43
N LYS A 375 2.58 -8.82 -27.45
CA LYS A 375 3.21 -10.15 -27.34
C LYS A 375 4.67 -10.04 -26.89
N TYR A 376 5.43 -9.06 -27.39
CA TYR A 376 6.84 -8.87 -27.01
C TYR A 376 6.95 -8.38 -25.56
N THR A 377 6.15 -7.39 -25.15
CA THR A 377 6.15 -6.93 -23.76
C THR A 377 5.75 -8.03 -22.77
N MET A 378 4.84 -8.93 -23.15
CA MET A 378 4.45 -10.07 -22.31
C MET A 378 5.55 -11.12 -22.21
N ILE A 379 6.23 -11.44 -23.32
CA ILE A 379 7.35 -12.39 -23.32
C ILE A 379 8.50 -11.87 -22.44
N ILE A 380 8.87 -10.59 -22.58
CA ILE A 380 9.91 -9.97 -21.76
C ILE A 380 9.50 -10.00 -20.28
N LEU A 381 8.26 -9.63 -19.98
CA LEU A 381 7.74 -9.62 -18.61
C LEU A 381 7.70 -11.03 -17.99
N ALA A 382 7.33 -12.05 -18.77
CA ALA A 382 7.32 -13.45 -18.34
C ALA A 382 8.74 -13.96 -18.10
N ALA A 383 9.69 -13.66 -18.99
CA ALA A 383 11.10 -14.04 -18.81
C ALA A 383 11.69 -13.38 -17.56
N ALA A 384 11.46 -12.07 -17.38
CA ALA A 384 11.89 -11.34 -16.19
C ALA A 384 11.22 -11.90 -14.93
N PHE A 385 9.92 -12.25 -14.99
CA PHE A 385 9.22 -12.90 -13.89
C PHE A 385 9.85 -14.22 -13.47
N LEU A 386 10.18 -15.09 -14.44
CA LEU A 386 10.82 -16.39 -14.17
C LEU A 386 12.19 -16.21 -13.49
N ILE A 387 13.00 -15.25 -13.95
CA ILE A 387 14.27 -14.91 -13.30
C ILE A 387 14.02 -14.41 -11.88
N TRP A 388 13.11 -13.46 -11.70
CA TRP A 388 12.79 -12.87 -10.41
C TRP A 388 12.27 -13.89 -9.38
N ALA A 389 11.43 -14.82 -9.83
CA ALA A 389 10.84 -15.90 -9.05
C ALA A 389 11.85 -17.01 -8.69
N THR A 390 13.01 -17.07 -9.34
CA THR A 390 14.02 -18.10 -9.05
C THR A 390 14.56 -17.92 -7.62
N PRO A 391 14.47 -18.95 -6.75
CA PRO A 391 15.03 -18.88 -5.39
C PRO A 391 16.56 -18.99 -5.42
N HIS A 392 17.23 -18.44 -4.41
CA HIS A 392 18.67 -18.64 -4.23
C HIS A 392 18.99 -19.91 -3.43
N THR A 393 18.06 -20.33 -2.57
CA THR A 393 18.21 -21.50 -1.68
C THR A 393 16.99 -22.40 -1.84
N ILE A 394 17.19 -23.67 -2.18
CA ILE A 394 16.13 -24.69 -2.27
C ILE A 394 15.96 -25.34 -0.88
N PRO A 395 14.73 -25.59 -0.38
CA PRO A 395 14.54 -26.29 0.88
C PRO A 395 14.81 -27.77 0.61
N ALA A 396 16.02 -28.20 0.93
CA ALA A 396 16.50 -29.55 0.70
C ALA A 396 17.45 -29.96 1.83
N THR A 397 17.63 -31.26 2.03
CA THR A 397 18.61 -31.80 2.96
C THR A 397 20.03 -31.42 2.53
N PRO A 398 21.00 -31.35 3.46
CA PRO A 398 22.40 -31.05 3.10
C PRO A 398 22.94 -31.96 1.99
N SER A 399 22.63 -33.26 2.05
CA SER A 399 23.00 -34.24 1.01
C SER A 399 22.40 -33.93 -0.36
N GLU A 400 21.14 -33.49 -0.40
CA GLU A 400 20.49 -33.07 -1.65
C GLU A 400 21.10 -31.77 -2.18
N ILE A 401 21.41 -30.80 -1.30
CA ILE A 401 22.07 -29.55 -1.68
C ILE A 401 23.44 -29.83 -2.29
N ASP A 402 24.23 -30.71 -1.68
CA ASP A 402 25.55 -31.10 -2.18
C ASP A 402 25.43 -31.84 -3.52
N ALA A 403 24.47 -32.76 -3.66
CA ALA A 403 24.19 -33.46 -4.92
C ALA A 403 23.74 -32.50 -6.05
N MET A 404 23.04 -31.42 -5.71
CA MET A 404 22.63 -30.36 -6.64
C MET A 404 23.76 -29.36 -6.97
N GLY A 405 24.95 -29.50 -6.37
CA GLY A 405 26.07 -28.57 -6.54
C GLY A 405 25.95 -27.28 -5.72
N GLY A 406 25.02 -27.23 -4.77
CA GLY A 406 24.84 -26.16 -3.80
C GLY A 406 24.77 -24.76 -4.42
N ALA A 407 25.59 -23.84 -3.90
CA ALA A 407 25.67 -22.46 -4.40
C ALA A 407 26.18 -22.34 -5.86
N ARG A 408 26.78 -23.40 -6.42
CA ARG A 408 27.26 -23.46 -7.81
C ARG A 408 26.23 -24.05 -8.78
N HIS A 409 25.02 -24.38 -8.30
CA HIS A 409 23.97 -24.92 -9.16
C HIS A 409 23.70 -23.98 -10.36
N PRO A 410 23.64 -24.50 -11.60
CA PRO A 410 23.65 -23.69 -12.82
C PRO A 410 22.45 -22.75 -12.99
N VAL A 411 21.33 -23.04 -12.33
CA VAL A 411 20.14 -22.16 -12.32
C VAL A 411 20.10 -21.25 -11.09
N VAL A 412 19.91 -21.79 -9.88
CA VAL A 412 19.76 -20.98 -8.65
C VAL A 412 21.01 -20.20 -8.25
N GLY A 413 22.20 -20.67 -8.61
CA GLY A 413 23.48 -19.99 -8.37
C GLY A 413 23.68 -18.73 -9.21
N TYR A 414 23.02 -18.63 -10.37
CA TYR A 414 23.07 -17.45 -11.25
C TYR A 414 21.79 -16.60 -11.12
N TYR A 415 20.63 -17.19 -11.42
CA TYR A 415 19.36 -16.47 -11.48
C TYR A 415 18.75 -16.18 -10.09
N GLY A 416 19.13 -16.96 -9.07
CA GLY A 416 18.71 -16.71 -7.69
C GLY A 416 19.42 -15.52 -7.02
N THR A 417 20.48 -14.97 -7.63
CA THR A 417 21.29 -13.89 -7.03
C THR A 417 20.58 -12.54 -7.02
N MET A 418 20.99 -11.65 -6.11
CA MET A 418 20.48 -10.27 -6.06
C MET A 418 20.74 -9.47 -7.36
N ALA A 419 21.82 -9.77 -8.09
CA ALA A 419 22.10 -9.11 -9.38
C ALA A 419 21.04 -9.48 -10.43
N ALA A 420 20.75 -10.78 -10.59
CA ALA A 420 19.73 -11.26 -11.52
C ALA A 420 18.34 -10.72 -11.15
N LYS A 421 18.00 -10.73 -9.85
CA LYS A 421 16.75 -10.16 -9.34
C LYS A 421 16.65 -8.67 -9.68
N ASN A 422 17.62 -7.84 -9.28
CA ASN A 422 17.58 -6.40 -9.56
C ASN A 422 17.45 -6.09 -11.06
N THR A 423 18.12 -6.86 -11.91
CA THR A 423 17.98 -6.75 -13.37
C THR A 423 16.56 -7.04 -13.80
N ALA A 424 16.01 -8.18 -13.38
CA ALA A 424 14.66 -8.61 -13.72
C ALA A 424 13.58 -7.59 -13.32
N ILE A 425 13.59 -7.07 -12.08
CA ILE A 425 12.57 -6.09 -11.67
C ILE A 425 12.66 -4.78 -12.46
N ASN A 426 13.86 -4.30 -12.77
CA ASN A 426 14.03 -3.12 -13.60
C ASN A 426 13.51 -3.34 -15.02
N THR A 427 13.80 -4.51 -15.62
CA THR A 427 13.21 -4.91 -16.91
C THR A 427 11.68 -5.01 -16.86
N MET A 428 11.10 -5.53 -15.78
CA MET A 428 9.63 -5.56 -15.59
C MET A 428 9.05 -4.14 -15.53
N ILE A 429 9.70 -3.25 -14.78
CA ILE A 429 9.29 -1.84 -14.64
C ILE A 429 9.38 -1.11 -15.99
N LEU A 430 10.46 -1.29 -16.76
CA LEU A 430 10.63 -0.72 -18.11
C LEU A 430 9.55 -1.23 -19.07
N SER A 431 9.32 -2.55 -19.08
CA SER A 431 8.30 -3.19 -19.93
C SER A 431 6.89 -2.69 -19.61
N PHE A 432 6.57 -2.58 -18.32
CA PHE A 432 5.30 -2.02 -17.85
C PHE A 432 5.15 -0.55 -18.22
N GLY A 433 6.19 0.26 -18.04
CA GLY A 433 6.19 1.67 -18.43
C GLY A 433 5.98 1.90 -19.92
N LEU A 434 6.60 1.07 -20.75
CA LEU A 434 6.37 1.07 -22.20
C LEU A 434 4.91 0.72 -22.53
N CYS A 435 4.36 -0.30 -21.88
CA CYS A 435 2.94 -0.66 -22.01
C CYS A 435 2.01 0.51 -21.63
N TYR A 436 2.34 1.22 -20.54
CA TYR A 436 1.61 2.41 -20.09
C TYR A 436 1.69 3.56 -21.11
N ILE A 437 2.86 3.83 -21.68
CA ILE A 437 3.03 4.83 -22.74
C ILE A 437 2.20 4.47 -23.98
N ILE A 438 2.23 3.20 -24.39
CA ILE A 438 1.43 2.68 -25.52
C ILE A 438 -0.06 2.87 -25.24
N PHE A 439 -0.51 2.52 -24.03
CA PHE A 439 -1.91 2.69 -23.61
C PHE A 439 -2.41 4.13 -23.84
N HIS A 440 -1.60 5.14 -23.49
CA HIS A 440 -1.93 6.56 -23.71
C HIS A 440 -1.95 7.01 -25.17
N ARG A 441 -1.36 6.23 -26.08
CA ARG A 441 -1.28 6.50 -27.52
C ARG A 441 -2.39 5.83 -28.33
N CYS A 442 -3.00 4.75 -27.81
CA CYS A 442 -3.93 3.91 -28.54
C CYS A 442 -5.07 4.68 -29.23
N ASN A 443 -5.75 5.58 -28.51
CA ASN A 443 -6.86 6.37 -29.04
C ASN A 443 -6.46 7.72 -29.68
N LYS A 444 -5.16 7.96 -29.90
CA LYS A 444 -4.63 9.24 -30.38
C LYS A 444 -3.78 9.06 -31.64
N LYS A 445 -3.86 10.05 -32.53
CA LYS A 445 -2.98 10.22 -33.69
C LYS A 445 -2.11 11.45 -33.46
N MET A 446 -0.79 11.23 -33.43
CA MET A 446 0.18 12.32 -33.29
C MET A 446 0.07 13.26 -34.51
N SER A 447 0.04 14.56 -34.26
CA SER A 447 -0.10 15.62 -35.27
C SER A 447 1.17 16.47 -35.45
N ILE A 448 2.22 16.15 -34.69
CA ILE A 448 3.49 16.88 -34.70
C ILE A 448 4.40 16.43 -35.86
N THR A 449 5.17 17.37 -36.42
CA THR A 449 6.09 17.11 -37.54
C THR A 449 7.29 16.25 -37.13
N TRP A 450 7.77 16.39 -35.89
CA TRP A 450 8.90 15.65 -35.33
C TRP A 450 8.51 14.30 -34.70
N ALA A 451 7.33 13.76 -35.00
CA ALA A 451 6.86 12.49 -34.41
C ALA A 451 7.86 11.34 -34.60
N LYS A 452 8.51 11.26 -35.77
CA LYS A 452 9.53 10.24 -36.08
C LYS A 452 10.73 10.36 -35.14
N TRP A 453 11.28 11.58 -34.99
CA TRP A 453 12.39 11.87 -34.09
C TRP A 453 12.03 11.61 -32.62
N GLY A 454 10.83 12.03 -32.19
CA GLY A 454 10.37 11.76 -30.82
C GLY A 454 10.22 10.27 -30.51
N ASN A 455 9.74 9.48 -31.48
CA ASN A 455 9.69 8.02 -31.33
C ASN A 455 11.09 7.40 -31.33
N LEU A 456 12.02 7.90 -32.15
CA LEU A 456 13.41 7.44 -32.12
C LEU A 456 14.05 7.71 -30.75
N VAL A 457 13.91 8.92 -30.20
CA VAL A 457 14.40 9.27 -28.86
C VAL A 457 13.78 8.36 -27.80
N MET A 458 12.49 8.05 -27.90
CA MET A 458 11.83 7.13 -26.97
C MET A 458 12.38 5.70 -27.04
N ILE A 459 12.62 5.19 -28.26
CA ILE A 459 13.24 3.87 -28.47
C ILE A 459 14.64 3.87 -27.89
N LEU A 460 15.47 4.87 -28.21
CA LEU A 460 16.83 4.98 -27.70
C LEU A 460 16.87 5.09 -26.17
N LEU A 461 15.92 5.82 -25.57
CA LEU A 461 15.82 5.97 -24.12
C LEU A 461 15.53 4.63 -23.42
N PHE A 462 14.52 3.88 -23.88
CA PHE A 462 14.16 2.60 -23.27
C PHE A 462 15.18 1.50 -23.61
N ALA A 463 15.66 1.44 -24.86
CA ALA A 463 16.66 0.45 -25.27
C ALA A 463 18.01 0.70 -24.57
N GLY A 464 18.43 1.97 -24.44
CA GLY A 464 19.64 2.34 -23.70
C GLY A 464 19.53 2.03 -22.22
N ALA A 465 18.36 2.27 -21.61
CA ALA A 465 18.12 1.91 -20.22
C ALA A 465 18.13 0.40 -20.00
N GLU A 466 17.47 -0.36 -20.87
CA GLU A 466 17.48 -1.83 -20.82
C GLU A 466 18.90 -2.39 -21.01
N ALA A 467 19.65 -1.88 -21.99
CA ALA A 467 21.04 -2.28 -22.21
C ALA A 467 21.93 -1.99 -21.00
N PHE A 468 21.75 -0.83 -20.35
CA PHE A 468 22.47 -0.49 -19.13
C PHE A 468 22.08 -1.41 -17.96
N VAL A 469 20.79 -1.67 -17.76
CA VAL A 469 20.28 -2.57 -16.71
C VAL A 469 20.86 -3.97 -16.88
N ILE A 470 20.83 -4.51 -18.11
CA ILE A 470 21.41 -5.81 -18.44
C ILE A 470 22.93 -5.79 -18.22
N PHE A 471 23.63 -4.76 -18.69
CA PHE A 471 25.08 -4.62 -18.53
C PHE A 471 25.48 -4.62 -17.05
N VAL A 472 24.84 -3.79 -16.21
CA VAL A 472 25.14 -3.74 -14.77
C VAL A 472 24.75 -5.06 -14.09
N GLY A 473 23.67 -5.71 -14.53
CA GLY A 473 23.27 -7.03 -14.08
C GLY A 473 24.34 -8.09 -14.32
N VAL A 474 24.84 -8.14 -15.56
CA VAL A 474 25.92 -9.06 -15.98
C VAL A 474 27.23 -8.72 -15.26
N TYR A 475 27.60 -7.45 -15.21
CA TYR A 475 28.77 -6.95 -14.49
C TYR A 475 28.73 -7.32 -13.00
N GLY A 476 27.53 -7.29 -12.40
CA GLY A 476 27.30 -7.69 -11.02
C GLY A 476 27.78 -9.11 -10.70
N PHE A 477 27.79 -10.04 -11.65
CA PHE A 477 28.31 -11.40 -11.43
C PHE A 477 29.83 -11.44 -11.20
N PHE A 478 30.57 -10.48 -11.74
CA PHE A 478 32.03 -10.43 -11.69
C PHE A 478 32.60 -9.67 -10.48
N ILE A 479 31.74 -9.08 -9.64
CA ILE A 479 32.14 -8.27 -8.49
C ILE A 479 31.78 -8.96 -7.16
N PRO A 480 32.60 -8.79 -6.10
CA PRO A 480 32.24 -9.18 -4.73
C PRO A 480 30.85 -8.69 -4.27
N ALA A 481 30.17 -9.53 -3.49
CA ALA A 481 28.78 -9.30 -3.09
C ALA A 481 28.57 -8.01 -2.26
N ASN A 482 29.55 -7.61 -1.45
CA ASN A 482 29.49 -6.39 -0.63
C ASN A 482 29.44 -5.10 -1.49
N VAL A 483 30.13 -5.08 -2.64
CA VAL A 483 30.09 -3.94 -3.57
C VAL A 483 28.86 -4.03 -4.49
N ARG A 484 28.46 -5.26 -4.86
CA ARG A 484 27.31 -5.55 -5.74
C ARG A 484 26.00 -4.93 -5.24
N VAL A 485 25.77 -4.86 -3.93
CA VAL A 485 24.54 -4.28 -3.34
C VAL A 485 24.33 -2.83 -3.78
N ASN A 486 25.41 -2.07 -3.98
CA ASN A 486 25.34 -0.66 -4.38
C ASN A 486 24.95 -0.48 -5.86
N LEU A 487 25.07 -1.51 -6.70
CA LEU A 487 24.70 -1.46 -8.12
C LEU A 487 23.18 -1.41 -8.34
N ALA A 488 22.37 -1.75 -7.34
CA ALA A 488 20.92 -1.66 -7.42
C ALA A 488 20.44 -0.22 -7.63
N PHE A 489 21.09 0.75 -7.00
CA PHE A 489 20.69 2.15 -7.05
C PHE A 489 20.91 2.78 -8.45
N PRO A 490 22.08 2.65 -9.09
CA PRO A 490 22.27 3.09 -10.47
C PRO A 490 21.29 2.47 -11.47
N GLN A 491 21.02 1.16 -11.40
CA GLN A 491 20.03 0.51 -12.27
C GLN A 491 18.65 1.16 -12.12
N PHE A 492 18.23 1.40 -10.88
CA PHE A 492 16.95 2.05 -10.60
C PHE A 492 16.88 3.48 -11.14
N ILE A 493 17.92 4.30 -10.94
CA ILE A 493 17.95 5.68 -11.43
C ILE A 493 17.80 5.71 -12.96
N VAL A 494 18.54 4.84 -13.67
CA VAL A 494 18.42 4.75 -15.13
C VAL A 494 17.02 4.32 -15.56
N THR A 495 16.44 3.33 -14.88
CA THR A 495 15.05 2.91 -15.13
C THR A 495 14.06 4.05 -14.89
N MET A 496 14.20 4.81 -13.80
CA MET A 496 13.32 5.96 -13.51
C MET A 496 13.49 7.10 -14.51
N VAL A 497 14.73 7.40 -14.92
CA VAL A 497 14.99 8.40 -15.96
C VAL A 497 14.31 7.99 -17.27
N ALA A 498 14.38 6.72 -17.66
CA ALA A 498 13.71 6.23 -18.85
C ALA A 498 12.17 6.31 -18.75
N LEU A 499 11.62 5.94 -17.59
CA LEU A 499 10.18 6.01 -17.34
C LEU A 499 9.67 7.46 -17.30
N CYS A 500 10.23 8.30 -16.43
CA CYS A 500 9.82 9.69 -16.28
C CYS A 500 10.09 10.48 -17.55
N GLY A 501 11.30 10.34 -18.13
CA GLY A 501 11.66 10.96 -19.40
C GLY A 501 10.75 10.50 -20.53
N GLY A 502 10.47 9.20 -20.62
CA GLY A 502 9.56 8.62 -21.60
C GLY A 502 8.12 9.11 -21.44
N MET A 503 7.61 9.21 -20.20
CA MET A 503 6.29 9.75 -19.92
C MET A 503 6.18 11.25 -20.23
N ILE A 504 7.20 12.05 -19.88
CA ILE A 504 7.26 13.47 -20.20
C ILE A 504 7.32 13.67 -21.72
N LEU A 505 8.21 12.94 -22.41
CA LEU A 505 8.32 12.97 -23.86
C LEU A 505 6.99 12.58 -24.51
N ASN A 506 6.36 11.50 -24.05
CA ASN A 506 5.05 11.08 -24.53
C ASN A 506 3.99 12.17 -24.33
N TRP A 507 3.95 12.79 -23.15
CA TRP A 507 3.02 13.86 -22.85
C TRP A 507 3.21 15.07 -23.77
N VAL A 508 4.47 15.50 -24.01
CA VAL A 508 4.80 16.57 -24.95
C VAL A 508 4.37 16.21 -26.37
N MET A 509 4.66 14.99 -26.83
CA MET A 509 4.27 14.51 -28.16
C MET A 509 2.75 14.46 -28.36
N LEU A 510 1.98 14.24 -27.29
CA LEU A 510 0.52 14.10 -27.34
C LEU A 510 -0.25 15.41 -27.16
N ARG A 511 0.40 16.55 -26.84
CA ARG A 511 -0.30 17.83 -26.54
C ARG A 511 -1.29 18.29 -27.61
N LYS A 512 -0.96 18.09 -28.90
CA LYS A 512 -1.81 18.47 -30.04
C LYS A 512 -2.42 17.27 -30.77
N ALA A 513 -2.34 16.07 -30.19
CA ALA A 513 -2.77 14.85 -30.88
C ALA A 513 -4.27 14.85 -31.17
N LYS A 514 -4.65 14.39 -32.37
CA LYS A 514 -6.06 14.22 -32.75
C LYS A 514 -6.59 12.95 -32.11
N LEU A 515 -7.76 13.01 -31.49
CA LEU A 515 -8.46 11.81 -31.02
C LEU A 515 -8.96 11.02 -32.23
N ILE A 516 -8.63 9.73 -32.28
CA ILE A 516 -9.14 8.82 -33.32
C ILE A 516 -10.59 8.45 -32.99
N GLY A 517 -10.89 8.25 -31.70
CA GLY A 517 -12.23 8.00 -31.21
C GLY A 517 -12.31 8.03 -29.68
N PRO A 518 -13.52 8.09 -29.12
CA PRO A 518 -13.72 8.04 -27.67
C PRO A 518 -13.38 6.64 -27.12
N VAL A 519 -13.03 6.59 -25.84
CA VAL A 519 -12.89 5.32 -25.12
C VAL A 519 -14.28 4.73 -24.91
N GLN A 520 -14.47 3.46 -25.29
CA GLN A 520 -15.75 2.76 -25.17
C GLN A 520 -15.88 2.13 -23.77
N TRP A 521 -16.15 2.96 -22.76
CA TRP A 521 -16.34 2.53 -21.37
C TRP A 521 -17.45 1.48 -21.25
N GLY A 522 -17.25 0.47 -20.40
CA GLY A 522 -18.19 -0.63 -20.16
C GLY A 522 -17.95 -1.84 -21.08
N LYS A 523 -17.11 -1.70 -22.11
CA LYS A 523 -16.68 -2.79 -22.99
C LYS A 523 -15.38 -3.47 -22.55
N LEU A 524 -14.90 -3.22 -21.32
CA LEU A 524 -13.81 -4.01 -20.75
C LEU A 524 -14.20 -5.49 -20.71
N SER A 525 -13.26 -6.35 -21.12
CA SER A 525 -13.43 -7.80 -21.10
C SER A 525 -13.59 -8.31 -19.67
N THR A 526 -14.30 -9.43 -19.50
CA THR A 526 -14.45 -10.07 -18.18
C THR A 526 -13.09 -10.42 -17.57
N SER A 527 -12.14 -10.88 -18.38
CA SER A 527 -10.76 -11.12 -17.94
C SER A 527 -10.05 -9.85 -17.44
N GLY A 528 -10.32 -8.69 -18.06
CA GLY A 528 -9.82 -7.40 -17.58
C GLY A 528 -10.43 -6.99 -16.23
N ALA A 529 -11.71 -7.28 -16.00
CA ALA A 529 -12.34 -7.06 -14.69
C ALA A 529 -11.77 -8.01 -13.62
N PHE A 530 -11.59 -9.30 -13.95
CA PHE A 530 -10.92 -10.25 -13.05
C PHE A 530 -9.49 -9.83 -12.72
N ALA A 531 -8.74 -9.27 -13.68
CA ALA A 531 -7.39 -8.77 -13.43
C ALA A 531 -7.37 -7.69 -12.34
N LEU A 532 -8.34 -6.76 -12.31
CA LEU A 532 -8.44 -5.76 -11.23
C LEU A 532 -8.70 -6.41 -9.86
N PHE A 533 -9.55 -7.45 -9.82
CA PHE A 533 -9.83 -8.17 -8.58
C PHE A 533 -8.61 -8.95 -8.09
N PHE A 534 -7.95 -9.73 -8.96
CA PHE A 534 -6.73 -10.47 -8.64
C PHE A 534 -5.60 -9.55 -8.21
N LEU A 535 -5.46 -8.38 -8.83
CA LEU A 535 -4.47 -7.39 -8.45
C LEU A 535 -4.67 -6.93 -7.00
N ALA A 536 -5.91 -6.67 -6.60
CA ALA A 536 -6.23 -6.32 -5.22
C ALA A 536 -5.92 -7.46 -4.24
N VAL A 537 -6.21 -8.71 -4.62
CA VAL A 537 -5.85 -9.90 -3.83
C VAL A 537 -4.33 -10.01 -3.70
N PHE A 538 -3.56 -9.95 -4.78
CA PHE A 538 -2.09 -10.04 -4.74
C PHE A 538 -1.45 -8.93 -3.92
N ILE A 539 -1.95 -7.69 -4.03
CA ILE A 539 -1.49 -6.58 -3.19
C ILE A 539 -1.81 -6.84 -1.72
N SER A 540 -3.03 -7.29 -1.41
CA SER A 540 -3.42 -7.62 -0.03
C SER A 540 -2.55 -8.74 0.57
N THR A 541 -2.29 -9.81 -0.19
CA THR A 541 -1.41 -10.91 0.23
C THR A 541 0.02 -10.42 0.45
N THR A 542 0.53 -9.58 -0.44
CA THR A 542 1.86 -8.96 -0.29
C THR A 542 1.94 -8.14 0.99
N MET A 543 0.89 -7.37 1.32
CA MET A 543 0.87 -6.56 2.54
C MET A 543 0.90 -7.40 3.83
N VAL A 544 0.15 -8.51 3.90
CA VAL A 544 0.18 -9.40 5.09
C VAL A 544 1.54 -10.08 5.20
N LEU A 545 2.04 -10.62 4.08
CA LEU A 545 3.33 -11.31 4.06
C LEU A 545 4.45 -10.38 4.50
N MET A 546 4.45 -9.12 4.03
CA MET A 546 5.42 -8.11 4.46
C MET A 546 5.21 -7.62 5.88
N GLY A 547 3.97 -7.56 6.36
CA GLY A 547 3.68 -7.35 7.79
C GLY A 547 4.36 -8.42 8.66
N TYR A 548 4.17 -9.68 8.28
CA TYR A 548 4.79 -10.83 8.95
C TYR A 548 6.32 -10.78 8.89
N ILE A 549 6.92 -10.61 7.71
CA ILE A 549 8.37 -10.57 7.53
C ILE A 549 8.99 -9.48 8.41
N ARG A 550 8.40 -8.28 8.44
CA ARG A 550 8.87 -7.16 9.28
C ARG A 550 8.72 -7.42 10.76
N SER A 551 7.68 -8.12 11.18
CA SER A 551 7.52 -8.48 12.59
C SER A 551 8.50 -9.58 13.01
N SER A 552 8.69 -10.58 12.14
CA SER A 552 9.47 -11.78 12.42
C SER A 552 10.98 -11.58 12.31
N VAL A 553 11.45 -10.48 11.71
CA VAL A 553 12.88 -10.13 11.70
C VAL A 553 13.41 -9.83 13.10
N ARG A 554 12.53 -9.48 14.05
CA ARG A 554 12.85 -9.37 15.47
C ARG A 554 12.97 -10.73 16.18
N LEU A 555 12.66 -11.84 15.49
CA LEU A 555 12.70 -13.19 16.03
C LEU A 555 11.86 -13.34 17.31
N GLU A 556 12.54 -13.57 18.43
CA GLU A 556 12.01 -13.78 19.79
C GLU A 556 11.97 -12.48 20.61
N TRP A 557 12.04 -11.31 19.98
CA TRP A 557 12.06 -10.02 20.67
C TRP A 557 10.80 -9.21 20.37
N HIS A 558 10.19 -8.66 21.43
CA HIS A 558 9.19 -7.61 21.31
C HIS A 558 9.84 -6.30 20.86
N VAL A 559 10.95 -5.94 21.51
CA VAL A 559 11.84 -4.83 21.15
C VAL A 559 13.25 -5.38 20.97
N THR A 560 13.81 -5.20 19.77
CA THR A 560 15.06 -5.85 19.35
C THR A 560 16.22 -5.56 20.31
N GLY A 561 16.72 -6.61 20.96
CA GLY A 561 17.88 -6.52 21.87
C GLY A 561 17.60 -5.88 23.23
N ILE A 562 16.34 -5.50 23.52
CA ILE A 562 15.96 -4.81 24.76
C ILE A 562 14.89 -5.60 25.52
N LEU A 563 13.80 -5.99 24.86
CA LEU A 563 12.67 -6.68 25.50
C LEU A 563 12.41 -8.02 24.81
N LYS A 564 12.86 -9.10 25.45
CA LYS A 564 12.71 -10.47 24.95
C LYS A 564 11.29 -11.01 25.18
N ASP A 565 10.80 -11.78 24.24
CA ASP A 565 9.57 -12.57 24.37
C ASP A 565 9.92 -13.97 24.90
N ASP A 566 9.47 -14.28 26.12
CA ASP A 566 9.74 -15.58 26.79
C ASP A 566 8.63 -16.62 26.57
N THR A 567 7.66 -16.32 25.70
CA THR A 567 6.58 -17.27 25.41
C THR A 567 7.06 -18.49 24.62
N PRO A 568 6.46 -19.68 24.80
CA PRO A 568 6.79 -20.88 24.01
C PRO A 568 6.62 -20.69 22.49
N TRP A 569 5.74 -19.76 22.10
CA TRP A 569 5.44 -19.38 20.72
C TRP A 569 6.19 -18.11 20.26
N ALA A 570 7.22 -17.67 20.98
CA ALA A 570 8.10 -16.57 20.58
C ALA A 570 8.97 -16.91 19.34
N THR A 571 9.09 -18.20 19.00
CA THR A 571 9.88 -18.65 17.86
C THR A 571 9.22 -18.30 16.52
N THR A 572 10.04 -18.18 15.47
CA THR A 572 9.54 -18.00 14.10
C THR A 572 8.77 -19.25 13.69
N PRO A 573 7.48 -19.15 13.34
CA PRO A 573 6.68 -20.32 12.98
C PRO A 573 7.17 -20.95 11.68
N SER A 574 6.73 -22.19 11.44
CA SER A 574 7.01 -22.89 10.17
C SER A 574 6.46 -22.12 8.97
N LEU A 575 7.08 -22.33 7.81
CA LEU A 575 6.66 -21.67 6.57
C LEU A 575 5.18 -21.94 6.26
N THR A 576 4.74 -23.19 6.41
CA THR A 576 3.36 -23.61 6.16
C THR A 576 2.39 -22.87 7.08
N TYR A 577 2.70 -22.76 8.37
CA TYR A 577 1.88 -22.03 9.32
C TYR A 577 1.80 -20.54 8.97
N ALA A 578 2.94 -19.92 8.68
CA ALA A 578 3.00 -18.51 8.31
C ALA A 578 2.19 -18.21 7.03
N VAL A 579 2.31 -19.04 5.99
CA VAL A 579 1.54 -18.91 4.75
C VAL A 579 0.05 -19.14 5.01
N GLY A 580 -0.31 -20.14 5.82
CA GLY A 580 -1.70 -20.39 6.22
C GLY A 580 -2.33 -19.17 6.90
N MET A 581 -1.61 -18.55 7.84
CA MET A 581 -2.05 -17.33 8.52
C MET A 581 -2.14 -16.12 7.58
N VAL A 582 -1.23 -15.99 6.63
CA VAL A 582 -1.29 -14.96 5.57
C VAL A 582 -2.58 -15.12 4.77
N LEU A 583 -2.84 -16.32 4.23
CA LEU A 583 -4.02 -16.60 3.42
C LEU A 583 -5.32 -16.47 4.22
N PHE A 584 -5.33 -16.92 5.48
CA PHE A 584 -6.46 -16.75 6.38
C PHE A 584 -6.81 -15.27 6.57
N ASN A 585 -5.83 -14.42 6.86
CA ASN A 585 -6.06 -12.99 7.03
C ASN A 585 -6.57 -12.30 5.75
N VAL A 586 -6.02 -12.69 4.59
CA VAL A 586 -6.50 -12.21 3.29
C VAL A 586 -7.96 -12.65 3.07
N LEU A 587 -8.29 -13.91 3.36
CA LEU A 587 -9.64 -14.44 3.23
C LEU A 587 -10.62 -13.68 4.13
N VAL A 588 -10.32 -13.52 5.41
CA VAL A 588 -11.17 -12.77 6.36
C VAL A 588 -11.43 -11.35 5.85
N PHE A 589 -10.38 -10.65 5.42
CA PHE A 589 -10.50 -9.30 4.88
C PHE A 589 -11.42 -9.26 3.65
N TRP A 590 -11.23 -10.17 2.69
CA TRP A 590 -12.03 -10.19 1.45
C TRP A 590 -13.46 -10.67 1.66
N VAL A 591 -13.72 -11.56 2.62
CA VAL A 591 -15.07 -11.96 3.01
C VAL A 591 -15.83 -10.75 3.56
N ILE A 592 -15.22 -10.02 4.51
CA ILE A 592 -15.82 -8.80 5.08
C ILE A 592 -16.03 -7.74 3.98
N THR A 593 -15.01 -7.50 3.16
CA THR A 593 -15.03 -6.50 2.08
C THR A 593 -16.11 -6.81 1.03
N THR A 594 -16.19 -8.06 0.57
CA THR A 594 -17.18 -8.48 -0.42
C THR A 594 -18.59 -8.43 0.16
N PHE A 595 -18.76 -8.78 1.44
CA PHE A 595 -20.03 -8.64 2.14
C PHE A 595 -20.49 -7.18 2.20
N ILE A 596 -19.58 -6.24 2.48
CA ILE A 596 -19.86 -4.79 2.43
C ILE A 596 -20.24 -4.34 1.02
N PHE A 597 -19.51 -4.79 0.00
CA PHE A 597 -19.82 -4.48 -1.41
C PHE A 597 -21.21 -4.95 -1.80
N TRP A 598 -21.58 -6.17 -1.40
CA TRP A 598 -22.89 -6.76 -1.63
C TRP A 598 -24.01 -6.01 -0.90
N LEU A 599 -23.81 -5.65 0.39
CA LEU A 599 -24.75 -4.85 1.16
C LEU A 599 -24.99 -3.48 0.52
N GLY A 600 -23.92 -2.83 0.05
CA GLY A 600 -24.00 -1.56 -0.66
C GLY A 600 -24.85 -1.63 -1.94
N ASN A 601 -24.83 -2.77 -2.63
CA ASN A 601 -25.61 -2.98 -3.84
C ASN A 601 -27.13 -3.10 -3.55
N ARG A 602 -27.52 -3.79 -2.47
CA ARG A 602 -28.94 -3.96 -2.10
C ARG A 602 -29.64 -2.67 -1.68
N LYS A 603 -28.91 -1.77 -1.00
CA LYS A 603 -29.49 -0.48 -0.55
C LYS A 603 -29.36 0.63 -1.58
N GLY A 604 -28.84 0.33 -2.77
CA GLY A 604 -28.64 1.30 -3.84
C GLY A 604 -27.80 2.47 -3.37
N ILE A 605 -26.48 2.27 -3.20
CA ILE A 605 -25.55 3.42 -3.22
C ILE A 605 -25.85 4.15 -4.53
N GLN A 606 -26.62 5.25 -4.44
CA GLN A 606 -27.03 5.99 -5.62
C GLN A 606 -25.77 6.59 -6.23
N THR A 607 -25.33 6.01 -7.34
CA THR A 607 -24.23 6.50 -8.16
C THR A 607 -24.53 7.94 -8.59
N PHE A 608 -23.53 8.82 -8.47
CA PHE A 608 -23.68 10.26 -8.67
C PHE A 608 -24.19 10.60 -10.07
N ALA A 609 -23.90 9.73 -11.05
CA ALA A 609 -24.35 9.85 -12.44
C ALA A 609 -25.87 10.01 -12.59
N MET A 610 -26.69 9.44 -11.70
CA MET A 610 -28.15 9.54 -11.80
C MET A 610 -28.73 10.89 -11.35
N LYS A 611 -27.96 11.76 -10.67
CA LYS A 611 -28.45 13.08 -10.24
C LYS A 611 -28.22 14.20 -11.25
N THR A 612 -27.34 14.04 -12.24
CA THR A 612 -26.97 15.14 -13.14
C THR A 612 -27.51 15.07 -14.55
N GLY A 613 -28.29 14.06 -14.95
CA GLY A 613 -28.93 14.01 -16.27
C GLY A 613 -27.97 14.12 -17.47
N THR A 614 -26.66 13.92 -17.26
CA THR A 614 -25.63 14.18 -18.26
C THR A 614 -25.16 12.92 -18.95
N ILE A 615 -26.09 12.15 -19.54
CA ILE A 615 -25.90 11.42 -20.81
C ILE A 615 -27.31 11.23 -21.39
N SER A 616 -27.75 12.11 -22.31
CA SER A 616 -28.85 11.76 -23.22
C SER A 616 -28.21 11.04 -24.42
N PRO A 617 -28.71 9.87 -24.86
CA PRO A 617 -28.34 9.34 -26.14
C PRO A 617 -28.78 10.34 -27.22
N GLY A 618 -27.91 10.60 -28.20
CA GLY A 618 -28.31 11.27 -29.42
C GLY A 618 -29.37 10.42 -30.10
N ASN A 619 -30.62 10.89 -30.06
CA ASN A 619 -31.73 10.27 -30.74
C ASN A 619 -31.60 10.57 -32.24
N THR A 620 -30.96 9.69 -33.00
CA THR A 620 -31.11 9.66 -34.46
C THR A 620 -32.43 8.98 -34.77
N ASN A 621 -33.51 9.75 -34.86
CA ASN A 621 -34.74 9.42 -35.60
C ASN A 621 -35.62 10.67 -35.66
N ASN A 622 -35.34 11.55 -36.64
CA ASN A 622 -36.31 12.54 -37.10
C ASN A 622 -37.28 11.83 -38.06
N ALA A 623 -38.51 11.63 -37.61
CA ALA A 623 -39.67 11.45 -38.48
C ALA A 623 -40.67 12.57 -38.15
N PRO A 624 -41.30 13.25 -39.14
CA PRO A 624 -42.15 14.40 -38.86
C PRO A 624 -43.49 13.97 -38.23
N GLU A 625 -43.93 14.72 -37.22
CA GLU A 625 -45.24 14.61 -36.58
C GLU A 625 -46.39 14.77 -37.58
N LYS A 626 -47.37 13.86 -37.49
CA LYS A 626 -48.71 14.06 -38.06
C LYS A 626 -49.49 15.02 -37.14
N SER A 627 -50.07 16.06 -37.72
CA SER A 627 -51.05 16.94 -37.08
C SER A 627 -52.31 16.18 -36.65
N PRO A 628 -52.91 16.47 -35.48
CA PRO A 628 -54.26 16.02 -35.18
C PRO A 628 -55.28 16.95 -35.83
N SER A 629 -56.24 16.33 -36.50
CA SER A 629 -57.51 16.88 -36.94
C SER A 629 -58.42 17.23 -35.75
N SER A 630 -59.34 18.18 -36.03
CA SER A 630 -60.43 18.76 -35.24
C SER A 630 -60.06 19.87 -34.27
#